data_AF-A0ABD0N7T6-F1
#
_entry.id   AF-A0ABD0N7T6-F1
#
_cell.length_a   1.000
_cell.length_b   1.000
_cell.length_c   1.000
_cell.angle_alpha   90.00
_cell.angle_beta   90.00
_cell.angle_gamma   90.00
#
_symmetry.space_group_name_H-M   'P 1'
#
loop_
_entity.id
_entity.type
_entity.pdbx_description
1 polymer ?
#
loop_
_entity_poly.entity_id
_entity_poly.type
_entity_poly.pdbx_seq_one_letter_code
_entity_poly.pdbx_strand_id
1 'polypeptide(L)' 'DWEEEPKETNRGSIKKAWMDGSNTGILLTSKTVLWPNGLSLDIQQGILYWVDAYYDRIEMVLLNTTERR' A
#
# COMPACT_ATOMS: atom_id res chain seq x y z
N ASP A 1 -23.83 8.08 4.82
CA ASP A 1 -22.98 6.89 4.71
C ASP A 1 -23.31 6.11 3.46
N TRP A 2 -22.52 6.38 2.42
CA TRP A 2 -22.57 5.68 1.14
C TRP A 2 -21.25 4.95 0.99
N GLU A 3 -21.13 3.77 1.60
CA GLU A 3 -20.06 2.84 1.22
C GLU A 3 -20.51 2.15 -0.08
N GLU A 4 -20.09 2.70 -1.22
CA GLU A 4 -20.20 1.97 -2.49
C GLU A 4 -19.22 0.80 -2.45
N GLU A 5 -19.74 -0.43 -2.60
CA GLU A 5 -18.86 -1.59 -2.77
C GLU A 5 -17.89 -1.35 -3.95
N PRO A 6 -16.58 -1.57 -3.76
CA PRO A 6 -15.60 -1.32 -4.81
C PRO A 6 -15.89 -2.22 -6.01
N LYS A 7 -16.24 -1.62 -7.15
CA LYS A 7 -16.30 -2.33 -8.44
C LYS A 7 -14.93 -2.93 -8.72
N GLU A 8 -14.90 -4.18 -9.20
CA GLU A 8 -13.69 -4.97 -9.49
C GLU A 8 -12.59 -4.23 -10.30
N THR A 9 -12.96 -3.16 -11.01
CA THR A 9 -12.11 -2.37 -11.89
C THR A 9 -11.33 -1.23 -11.22
N ASN A 10 -11.61 -0.85 -9.96
CA ASN A 10 -10.95 0.28 -9.29
C ASN A 10 -10.37 -0.09 -7.92
N ARG A 11 -9.48 -1.08 -7.90
CA ARG A 11 -8.87 -1.52 -6.65
C ARG A 11 -7.50 -0.87 -6.42
N GLY A 12 -7.28 -0.37 -5.22
CA GLY A 12 -6.03 0.26 -4.81
C GLY A 12 -4.81 -0.66 -4.94
N SER A 13 -3.63 -0.06 -5.05
CA SER A 13 -2.36 -0.76 -4.98
C SER A 13 -1.27 0.20 -4.53
N ILE A 14 -0.23 -0.33 -3.89
CA ILE A 14 0.99 0.41 -3.61
C ILE A 14 2.11 -0.19 -4.48
N LYS A 15 2.83 0.67 -5.20
CA LYS A 15 3.89 0.28 -6.14
C LYS A 15 5.23 0.88 -5.73
N LYS A 16 6.31 0.25 -6.16
CA LYS A 16 7.69 0.74 -5.97
C LYS A 16 8.42 0.82 -7.31
N ALA A 17 9.37 1.73 -7.42
CA ALA A 17 10.25 1.90 -8.57
C ALA A 17 11.58 2.50 -8.11
N TRP A 18 12.59 2.48 -8.98
CA TRP A 18 13.78 3.30 -8.80
C TRP A 18 13.46 4.78 -9.07
N MET A 19 14.34 5.68 -8.61
CA MET A 19 14.15 7.13 -8.79
C MET A 19 14.20 7.58 -10.25
N ASP A 20 14.77 6.77 -11.14
CA ASP A 20 14.76 6.98 -12.59
C ASP A 20 13.48 6.45 -13.27
N GLY A 21 12.52 5.94 -12.48
CA GLY A 21 11.28 5.35 -12.98
C GLY A 21 11.43 3.93 -13.55
N SER A 22 12.63 3.35 -13.55
CA SER A 22 12.84 1.96 -13.93
C SER A 22 12.53 1.01 -12.76
N ASN A 23 12.59 -0.31 -13.02
CA ASN A 23 12.34 -1.35 -12.03
C ASN A 23 11.01 -1.18 -11.26
N THR A 24 9.96 -0.82 -11.98
CA THR A 24 8.61 -0.68 -11.42
C THR A 24 8.04 -2.03 -11.04
N GLY A 25 7.48 -2.16 -9.84
CA GLY A 25 6.81 -3.38 -9.37
C GLY A 25 5.67 -3.09 -8.41
N ILE A 26 4.72 -4.01 -8.33
CA ILE A 26 3.63 -3.96 -7.33
C ILE A 26 4.19 -4.45 -6.00
N LEU A 27 4.05 -3.64 -4.95
CA LEU A 27 4.44 -4.00 -3.59
C LEU A 27 3.26 -4.58 -2.82
N LEU A 28 2.09 -3.92 -2.89
CA LEU A 28 0.85 -4.37 -2.27
C LEU A 28 -0.29 -4.34 -3.29
N THR A 29 -1.11 -5.39 -3.26
CA THR A 29 -2.24 -5.55 -4.17
C THR A 29 -3.53 -5.11 -3.49
N SER A 30 -4.58 -5.01 -4.31
CA SER A 30 -5.96 -4.77 -3.93
C SER A 30 -6.56 -5.68 -2.86
N LYS A 31 -5.98 -6.88 -2.66
CA LYS A 31 -6.39 -7.78 -1.58
C LYS A 31 -5.94 -7.27 -0.20
N THR A 32 -5.00 -6.34 -0.18
CA THR A 32 -4.37 -5.81 1.03
C THR A 32 -4.65 -4.34 1.22
N VAL A 33 -4.81 -3.59 0.13
CA VAL A 33 -4.97 -2.13 0.15
C VAL A 33 -6.07 -1.75 -0.83
N LEU A 34 -7.09 -1.04 -0.35
CA LEU A 34 -8.21 -0.60 -1.17
C LEU A 34 -8.19 0.92 -1.39
N TRP A 35 -8.20 1.74 -0.33
CA TRP A 35 -8.18 3.20 -0.43
C TRP A 35 -6.96 3.80 0.31
N PRO A 36 -5.75 3.67 -0.27
CA PRO A 36 -4.54 4.23 0.33
C PRO A 36 -4.54 5.74 0.17
N ASN A 37 -4.69 6.46 1.29
CA ASN A 37 -4.77 7.92 1.28
C ASN A 37 -3.46 8.60 1.72
N GLY A 38 -2.56 7.85 2.35
CA GLY A 38 -1.28 8.36 2.83
C GLY A 38 -0.28 7.25 3.09
N LEU A 39 1.00 7.59 2.95
CA LEU A 39 2.13 6.67 3.12
C LEU A 39 3.38 7.39 3.63
N SER A 40 4.16 6.69 4.43
CA SER A 40 5.45 7.15 4.99
C SER A 40 6.45 6.00 5.06
N LEU A 41 7.74 6.31 5.01
CA LEU A 41 8.81 5.33 4.98
C LEU A 41 9.82 5.57 6.12
N ASP A 42 10.04 4.56 6.94
CA ASP A 42 11.21 4.48 7.82
C ASP A 42 12.34 3.80 7.04
N ILE A 43 13.30 4.61 6.57
CA ILE A 43 14.42 4.13 5.76
C ILE A 43 15.40 3.30 6.61
N GLN A 44 15.60 3.65 7.89
CA GLN A 44 16.57 2.99 8.74
C GLN A 44 16.11 1.58 9.11
N GLN A 45 14.81 1.43 9.39
CA GLN A 45 14.20 0.14 9.72
C GLN A 45 13.69 -0.61 8.49
N GLY A 46 13.60 0.07 7.34
CA GLY A 46 13.06 -0.51 6.11
C GLY A 46 11.57 -0.82 6.23
N ILE A 47 10.78 0.06 6.83
CA ILE A 47 9.34 -0.13 7.04
C ILE A 47 8.55 0.87 6.21
N LEU A 48 7.55 0.37 5.47
CA LEU A 48 6.51 1.19 4.84
C LEU A 48 5.27 1.20 5.73
N TYR A 49 4.77 2.39 6.04
CA TYR A 49 3.49 2.61 6.69
C TYR A 49 2.48 3.19 5.71
N TRP A 50 1.21 2.78 5.78
CA TRP A 50 0.13 3.42 5.03
C TRP A 50 -1.17 3.49 5.83
N VAL A 51 -2.05 4.40 5.41
CA VAL A 51 -3.42 4.50 5.92
C VAL A 51 -4.41 4.08 4.84
N ASP A 52 -5.35 3.21 5.20
CA ASP A 52 -6.42 2.75 4.32
C ASP A 52 -7.78 3.23 4.85
N ALA A 53 -8.43 4.11 4.09
CA ALA A 53 -9.69 4.72 4.52
C ALA A 53 -10.90 3.78 4.40
N TYR A 54 -10.80 2.72 3.58
CA TYR A 54 -11.88 1.75 3.49
C TYR A 54 -11.81 0.74 4.63
N TYR A 55 -10.62 0.25 4.94
CA TYR A 55 -10.44 -0.70 6.05
C TYR A 55 -10.39 -0.03 7.42
N ASP A 56 -10.35 1.31 7.46
CA ASP A 56 -10.21 2.15 8.66
C ASP A 56 -9.01 1.73 9.53
N ARG A 57 -7.84 1.61 8.90
CA ARG A 57 -6.62 1.08 9.53
C ARG A 57 -5.36 1.83 9.12
N ILE A 58 -4.40 1.81 10.03
CA ILE A 58 -2.99 2.08 9.76
C ILE A 58 -2.28 0.74 9.73
N GLU A 59 -1.48 0.50 8.70
CA GLU A 59 -0.78 -0.78 8.50
C GLU A 59 0.69 -0.56 8.14
N MET A 60 1.47 -1.63 8.26
CA MET A 60 2.89 -1.60 7.90
C MET A 60 3.40 -2.89 7.29
N VAL A 61 4.50 -2.78 6.52
CA VAL A 61 5.20 -3.92 5.93
C VAL A 61 6.70 -3.66 5.91
N LEU A 62 7.49 -4.72 6.12
CA LEU A 62 8.93 -4.69 5.94
C LEU A 62 9.26 -4.67 4.44
N LEU A 63 10.24 -3.87 4.04
CA LEU A 63 10.67 -3.76 2.64
C LEU A 63 11.64 -4.89 2.24
N ASN A 64 12.35 -5.46 3.21
CA ASN A 64 13.39 -6.48 3.01
C ASN A 64 12.89 -7.92 3.15
N THR A 65 11.73 -8.12 3.77
CA THR A 65 10.99 -9.37 3.82
C THR A 65 9.55 -9.05 3.49
N THR A 66 8.85 -9.83 2.67
CA THR A 66 7.41 -9.64 2.44
C THR A 66 6.56 -10.01 3.68
N GLU A 67 7.14 -9.95 4.87
CA GLU A 67 6.46 -10.23 6.13
C GLU A 67 5.68 -8.98 6.56
N ARG A 68 4.35 -9.17 6.67
CA ARG A 68 3.40 -8.20 7.21
C ARG A 68 3.23 -8.49 8.70
N ARG A 69 3.21 -7.46 9.54
CA ARG A 69 2.95 -7.55 10.99
C ARG A 69 1.80 -6.64 11.39
#